data_AF-A0A9P8AXB2-F1
#
_entry.id   AF-A0A9P8AXB2-F1
#
_cell.length_a   1.000
_cell.length_b   1.000
_cell.length_c   1.000
_cell.angle_alpha   90.00
_cell.angle_beta   90.00
_cell.angle_gamma   90.00
#
_symmetry.space_group_name_H-M   'P 1'
#
loop_
_entity.id
_entity.type
_entity.pdbx_description
1 polymer ?
#
loop_
_entity_poly.entity_id
_entity_poly.type
_entity_poly.pdbx_seq_one_letter_code
_entity_poly.pdbx_strand_id
1 'polypeptide(L)'
;MLASVVFAFSLIVFTTAAPHSKRQLAQVISSCTQPNTVALTFDDGPWEYAEVVSDALTSKGAKGTFFYNGNNYECIYDQAEIERVQYVYNAGHQLASHTWSHPDLTTLTWDEIHDQMWRVEQALERIVGVVPAYMRPPYGNYNDLVLEAAYIRGQQVVLWDFDSGDSVGASVQESESTYDSTISQHPSTILALNHETYETTAYDVLPYAIDELQAAGYSLVTLAECLGESPYQSVGSPQVNDGWTC
;
A
#
# COMPACT_ATOMS: atom_id res chain seq x y z
N MET A 1 -7.20 68.61 -53.61
CA MET A 1 -7.41 67.17 -53.35
C MET A 1 -6.17 66.69 -52.59
N LEU A 2 -6.27 66.48 -51.28
CA LEU A 2 -5.20 65.93 -50.45
C LEU A 2 -5.79 64.69 -49.76
N ALA A 3 -5.24 63.51 -50.07
CA ALA A 3 -5.67 62.25 -49.50
C ALA A 3 -4.76 61.90 -48.31
N SER A 4 -5.34 61.77 -47.12
CA SER A 4 -4.66 61.25 -45.93
C SER A 4 -4.84 59.74 -45.87
N VAL A 5 -3.74 59.00 -45.91
CA VAL A 5 -3.71 57.55 -45.71
C VAL A 5 -3.40 57.28 -44.24
N VAL A 6 -4.33 56.65 -43.53
CA VAL A 6 -4.14 56.18 -42.15
C VAL A 6 -3.73 54.71 -42.21
N PHE A 7 -2.53 54.40 -41.75
CA PHE A 7 -2.08 53.02 -41.54
C PHE A 7 -2.49 52.55 -40.16
N ALA A 8 -3.40 51.58 -40.10
CA ALA A 8 -3.71 50.85 -38.87
C ALA A 8 -2.71 49.69 -38.71
N PHE A 9 -1.88 49.75 -37.67
CA PHE A 9 -1.05 48.62 -37.26
C PHE A 9 -1.88 47.70 -36.35
N SER A 10 -2.24 46.53 -36.84
CA SER A 10 -2.78 45.45 -36.01
C SER A 10 -1.63 44.77 -35.26
N LEU A 11 -1.60 44.91 -33.93
CA LEU A 11 -0.76 44.08 -33.08
C LEU A 11 -1.32 42.65 -33.05
N ILE A 12 -0.56 41.71 -33.59
CA ILE A 12 -0.84 40.28 -33.42
C ILE A 12 -0.16 39.85 -32.11
N VAL A 13 -0.96 39.53 -31.10
CA VAL A 13 -0.47 38.94 -29.84
C VAL A 13 -0.37 37.42 -30.06
N PHE A 14 0.85 36.89 -30.14
CA PHE A 14 1.08 35.45 -30.13
C PHE A 14 0.96 34.96 -28.68
N THR A 15 -0.12 34.26 -28.35
CA THR A 15 -0.21 33.49 -27.11
C THR A 15 0.66 32.25 -27.27
N THR A 16 1.85 32.25 -26.67
CA THR A 16 2.65 31.04 -26.52
C THR A 16 1.91 30.10 -25.56
N ALA A 17 1.44 28.96 -26.05
CA ALA A 17 0.91 27.91 -25.18
C ALA A 17 1.98 27.56 -24.13
N ALA A 18 1.62 27.62 -22.84
CA ALA A 18 2.52 27.20 -21.79
C ALA A 18 2.91 25.73 -22.04
N PRO A 19 4.19 25.35 -21.85
CA PRO A 19 4.58 23.96 -21.96
C PRO A 19 3.70 23.13 -21.01
N HIS A 20 3.09 22.05 -21.51
CA HIS A 20 2.41 21.10 -20.66
C HIS A 20 3.42 20.63 -19.61
N SER A 21 3.17 20.96 -18.33
CA SER A 21 3.92 20.37 -17.23
C SER A 21 3.84 18.86 -17.40
N LYS A 22 5.00 18.18 -17.43
CA LYS A 22 4.99 16.72 -17.37
C LYS A 22 4.18 16.33 -16.13
N ARG A 23 3.18 15.47 -16.30
CA ARG A 23 2.40 14.91 -15.19
C ARG A 23 3.40 14.25 -14.24
N GLN A 24 3.33 14.63 -12.97
CA GLN A 24 4.20 14.07 -11.95
C GLN A 24 3.63 12.70 -11.55
N LEU A 25 4.52 11.70 -11.48
CA LEU A 25 4.15 10.31 -11.20
C LEU A 25 4.60 9.94 -9.79
N ALA A 26 3.86 9.04 -9.16
CA ALA A 26 4.23 8.50 -7.86
C ALA A 26 5.52 7.70 -7.99
N GLN A 27 6.30 7.70 -6.92
CA GLN A 27 7.45 6.80 -6.81
C GLN A 27 6.95 5.36 -6.70
N VAL A 28 7.66 4.46 -7.38
CA VAL A 28 7.53 3.01 -7.18
C VAL A 28 8.63 2.55 -6.23
N ILE A 29 8.23 1.89 -5.15
CA ILE A 29 9.10 1.38 -4.10
C ILE A 29 9.08 -0.14 -4.20
N SER A 30 10.22 -0.76 -4.45
CA SER A 30 10.37 -2.21 -4.50
C SER A 30 11.36 -2.76 -3.47
N SER A 31 11.97 -1.90 -2.65
CA SER A 31 12.94 -2.29 -1.63
C SER A 31 12.96 -1.27 -0.49
N CYS A 32 13.35 -1.72 0.69
CA CYS A 32 13.58 -0.85 1.84
C CYS A 32 14.93 -0.11 1.72
N THR A 33 15.13 0.91 2.57
CA THR A 33 16.35 1.74 2.55
C THR A 33 17.14 1.71 3.85
N GLN A 34 16.48 1.37 4.97
CA GLN A 34 17.13 1.26 6.28
C GLN A 34 17.82 -0.10 6.42
N PRO A 35 19.14 -0.15 6.65
CA PRO A 35 19.87 -1.42 6.68
C PRO A 35 19.45 -2.31 7.85
N ASN A 36 19.58 -3.62 7.67
CA ASN A 36 19.19 -4.68 8.59
C ASN A 36 17.71 -4.64 8.99
N THR A 37 16.84 -4.16 8.09
CA THR A 37 15.39 -4.15 8.29
C THR A 37 14.69 -5.08 7.33
N VAL A 38 13.59 -5.67 7.79
CA VAL A 38 12.66 -6.42 6.96
C VAL A 38 11.25 -5.89 7.20
N ALA A 39 10.58 -5.52 6.12
CA ALA A 39 9.17 -5.19 6.14
C ALA A 39 8.37 -6.42 5.70
N LEU A 40 7.76 -7.10 6.67
CA LEU A 40 6.75 -8.12 6.41
C LEU A 40 5.44 -7.40 6.06
N THR A 41 4.97 -7.61 4.83
CA THR A 41 3.74 -6.97 4.34
C THR A 41 2.69 -8.02 3.98
N PHE A 42 1.42 -7.67 4.17
CA PHE A 42 0.27 -8.57 4.04
C PHE A 42 -0.82 -7.91 3.21
N ASP A 43 -1.22 -8.54 2.12
CA ASP A 43 -2.25 -8.05 1.22
C ASP A 43 -3.63 -8.68 1.50
N ASP A 44 -4.64 -8.17 0.80
CA ASP A 44 -6.01 -8.69 0.64
C ASP A 44 -6.97 -8.59 1.82
N GLY A 45 -6.46 -8.28 3.01
CA GLY A 45 -7.27 -8.10 4.21
C GLY A 45 -8.18 -6.87 4.20
N PRO A 46 -8.87 -6.57 5.32
CA PRO A 46 -8.86 -7.34 6.57
C PRO A 46 -9.58 -8.69 6.41
N TRP A 47 -9.08 -9.72 7.09
CA TRP A 47 -9.70 -11.03 7.16
C TRP A 47 -9.53 -11.70 8.53
N GLU A 48 -10.15 -12.85 8.74
CA GLU A 48 -10.25 -13.50 10.06
C GLU A 48 -8.91 -13.85 10.73
N TYR A 49 -7.82 -13.92 9.97
CA TYR A 49 -6.49 -14.22 10.50
C TYR A 49 -5.65 -12.97 10.86
N ALA A 50 -6.16 -11.76 10.65
CA ALA A 50 -5.43 -10.51 10.91
C ALA A 50 -4.90 -10.40 12.35
N GLU A 51 -5.73 -10.79 13.32
CA GLU A 51 -5.36 -10.77 14.74
C GLU A 51 -4.26 -11.79 15.05
N VAL A 52 -4.31 -12.97 14.41
CA VAL A 52 -3.29 -14.02 14.57
C VAL A 52 -1.94 -13.56 14.03
N VAL A 53 -1.93 -12.95 12.85
CA VAL A 53 -0.74 -12.34 12.24
C VAL A 53 -0.18 -11.24 13.14
N SER A 54 -1.05 -10.35 13.64
CA SER A 54 -0.69 -9.28 14.57
C SER A 54 -0.07 -9.81 15.87
N ASP A 55 -0.66 -10.85 16.46
CA ASP A 55 -0.16 -11.47 17.70
C ASP A 55 1.19 -12.16 17.49
N ALA A 56 1.36 -12.87 16.38
CA ALA A 56 2.64 -13.50 16.03
C ALA A 56 3.77 -12.47 15.95
N LEU A 57 3.52 -11.34 15.27
CA LEU A 57 4.48 -10.25 15.16
C LEU A 57 4.75 -9.58 16.52
N THR A 58 3.70 -9.13 17.20
CA THR A 58 3.84 -8.34 18.43
C THR A 58 4.44 -9.14 19.59
N SER A 59 4.14 -10.44 19.69
CA SER A 59 4.73 -11.32 20.70
C SER A 59 6.27 -11.43 20.58
N LYS A 60 6.81 -11.15 19.40
CA LYS A 60 8.25 -11.15 19.08
C LYS A 60 8.83 -9.73 18.97
N GLY A 61 8.07 -8.71 19.37
CA GLY A 61 8.48 -7.31 19.26
C GLY A 61 8.59 -6.79 17.82
N ALA A 62 8.02 -7.52 16.86
CA ALA A 62 8.01 -7.17 15.44
C ALA A 62 6.78 -6.31 15.08
N LYS A 63 6.87 -5.61 13.95
CA LYS A 63 5.75 -4.94 13.28
C LYS A 63 5.62 -5.41 11.83
N GLY A 64 4.43 -5.27 11.27
CA GLY A 64 4.12 -5.54 9.86
C GLY A 64 3.33 -4.39 9.24
N THR A 65 3.11 -4.50 7.93
CA THR A 65 2.29 -3.56 7.15
C THR A 65 1.17 -4.30 6.45
N PHE A 66 -0.07 -3.84 6.62
CA PHE A 66 -1.26 -4.49 6.09
C PHE A 66 -1.86 -3.60 4.99
N PHE A 67 -1.87 -4.10 3.77
CA PHE A 67 -2.49 -3.46 2.61
C PHE A 67 -3.93 -3.95 2.52
N TYR A 68 -4.86 -3.10 2.95
CA TYR A 68 -6.27 -3.48 3.05
C TYR A 68 -7.11 -3.07 1.85
N ASN A 69 -8.00 -3.97 1.48
CA ASN A 69 -9.13 -3.72 0.61
C ASN A 69 -10.32 -3.15 1.38
N GLY A 70 -11.32 -2.68 0.65
CA GLY A 70 -12.58 -2.22 1.26
C GLY A 70 -13.73 -3.21 1.15
N ASN A 71 -13.82 -3.96 0.06
CA ASN A 71 -14.86 -4.95 -0.20
C ASN A 71 -14.28 -6.05 -1.11
N ASN A 72 -13.52 -6.96 -0.50
CA ASN A 72 -12.85 -8.07 -1.19
C ASN A 72 -13.29 -9.42 -0.62
N TYR A 73 -12.71 -9.83 0.52
CA TYR A 73 -13.15 -11.01 1.26
C TYR A 73 -14.47 -10.75 1.97
N GLU A 74 -14.53 -9.65 2.73
CA GLU A 74 -15.75 -9.10 3.31
C GLU A 74 -15.76 -7.57 3.17
N CYS A 75 -16.86 -6.95 3.60
CA CYS A 75 -16.95 -5.51 3.66
C CYS A 75 -16.17 -4.97 4.87
N ILE A 76 -15.23 -4.04 4.66
CA ILE A 76 -14.42 -3.40 5.71
C ILE A 76 -15.27 -2.67 6.77
N TYR A 77 -16.53 -2.38 6.46
CA TYR A 77 -17.48 -1.76 7.38
C TYR A 77 -18.33 -2.76 8.17
N ASP A 78 -18.19 -4.07 7.92
CA ASP A 78 -18.76 -5.07 8.80
C ASP A 78 -18.08 -5.01 10.16
N GLN A 79 -18.87 -5.24 11.22
CA GLN A 79 -18.42 -5.00 12.59
C GLN A 79 -17.14 -5.79 12.93
N ALA A 80 -17.03 -7.04 12.46
CA ALA A 80 -15.84 -7.85 12.67
C ALA A 80 -14.61 -7.26 11.96
N GLU A 81 -14.74 -6.77 10.72
CA GLU A 81 -13.63 -6.15 10.00
C GLU A 81 -13.20 -4.81 10.61
N ILE A 82 -14.16 -3.99 11.06
CA ILE A 82 -13.87 -2.76 11.81
C ILE A 82 -13.02 -3.08 13.05
N GLU A 83 -13.41 -4.10 13.82
CA GLU A 83 -12.69 -4.53 15.03
C GLU A 83 -11.27 -5.01 14.70
N ARG A 84 -11.10 -5.78 13.62
CA ARG A 84 -9.78 -6.26 13.17
C ARG A 84 -8.87 -5.13 12.70
N VAL A 85 -9.37 -4.21 11.89
CA VAL A 85 -8.61 -3.03 11.44
C VAL A 85 -8.15 -2.21 12.64
N GLN A 86 -9.04 -2.01 13.63
CA GLN A 86 -8.69 -1.32 14.88
C GLN A 86 -7.67 -2.10 15.70
N TYR A 87 -7.80 -3.42 15.79
CA TYR A 87 -6.86 -4.29 16.51
C TYR A 87 -5.44 -4.16 15.95
N VAL A 88 -5.29 -4.39 14.64
CA VAL A 88 -4.01 -4.32 13.93
C VAL A 88 -3.38 -2.94 14.05
N TYR A 89 -4.16 -1.87 13.89
CA TYR A 89 -3.67 -0.51 14.04
C TYR A 89 -3.22 -0.20 15.49
N ASN A 90 -4.02 -0.57 16.48
CA ASN A 90 -3.72 -0.33 17.90
C ASN A 90 -2.54 -1.17 18.40
N ALA A 91 -2.27 -2.32 17.76
CA ALA A 91 -1.07 -3.11 17.97
C ALA A 91 0.20 -2.42 17.43
N GLY A 92 0.07 -1.29 16.74
CA GLY A 92 1.18 -0.46 16.22
C GLY A 92 1.68 -0.90 14.85
N HIS A 93 0.90 -1.71 14.12
CA HIS A 93 1.19 -2.03 12.72
C HIS A 93 0.83 -0.85 11.81
N GLN A 94 1.39 -0.88 10.60
CA GLN A 94 1.05 0.09 9.57
C GLN A 94 -0.14 -0.42 8.75
N LEU A 95 -1.10 0.46 8.47
CA LEU A 95 -2.16 0.21 7.48
C LEU A 95 -1.86 0.96 6.17
N ALA A 96 -2.12 0.32 5.05
CA ALA A 96 -1.92 0.86 3.71
C ALA A 96 -3.08 0.47 2.79
N SER A 97 -3.18 1.11 1.61
CA SER A 97 -4.30 0.91 0.68
C SER A 97 -4.02 -0.22 -0.31
N HIS A 98 -4.99 -1.11 -0.53
CA HIS A 98 -4.94 -2.14 -1.58
C HIS A 98 -6.09 -2.04 -2.59
N THR A 99 -6.73 -0.86 -2.72
CA THR A 99 -7.94 -0.61 -3.55
C THR A 99 -9.23 -1.20 -3.00
N TRP A 100 -10.38 -0.70 -3.45
CA TRP A 100 -11.66 -1.07 -2.87
C TRP A 100 -12.01 -2.54 -3.08
N SER A 101 -12.04 -3.00 -4.34
CA SER A 101 -12.52 -4.34 -4.70
C SER A 101 -11.49 -5.17 -5.45
N HIS A 102 -10.19 -4.89 -5.23
CA HIS A 102 -9.07 -5.62 -5.80
C HIS A 102 -9.05 -5.78 -7.36
N PRO A 103 -9.42 -4.76 -8.18
CA PRO A 103 -9.32 -4.89 -9.63
C PRO A 103 -7.89 -4.63 -10.12
N ASP A 104 -7.56 -5.17 -11.31
CA ASP A 104 -6.38 -4.70 -12.05
C ASP A 104 -6.60 -3.25 -12.52
N LEU A 105 -5.98 -2.32 -11.81
CA LEU A 105 -6.10 -0.87 -12.07
C LEU A 105 -5.68 -0.47 -13.48
N THR A 106 -4.81 -1.25 -14.15
CA THR A 106 -4.35 -0.91 -15.50
C THR A 106 -5.42 -1.08 -16.57
N THR A 107 -6.51 -1.79 -16.23
CA THR A 107 -7.66 -2.04 -17.11
C THR A 107 -8.77 -1.00 -16.95
N LEU A 108 -8.65 -0.12 -15.96
CA LEU A 108 -9.69 0.82 -15.56
C LEU A 108 -9.51 2.22 -16.17
N THR A 109 -10.60 2.97 -16.20
CA THR A 109 -10.59 4.41 -16.51
C THR A 109 -10.07 5.23 -15.33
N TRP A 110 -9.73 6.50 -15.59
CA TRP A 110 -9.28 7.43 -14.55
C TRP A 110 -10.24 7.52 -13.36
N ASP A 111 -11.53 7.69 -13.62
CA ASP A 111 -12.53 7.85 -12.56
C ASP A 111 -12.71 6.56 -11.75
N GLU A 112 -12.60 5.39 -12.39
CA GLU A 112 -12.67 4.09 -11.72
C GLU A 112 -11.44 3.84 -10.83
N ILE A 113 -10.23 4.17 -11.29
CA ILE A 113 -9.01 4.11 -10.46
C ILE A 113 -9.16 5.01 -9.22
N HIS A 114 -9.66 6.23 -9.43
CA HIS A 114 -9.88 7.18 -8.36
C HIS A 114 -10.90 6.67 -7.33
N ASP A 115 -12.03 6.12 -7.78
CA ASP A 115 -13.06 5.57 -6.90
C ASP A 115 -12.52 4.40 -6.07
N GLN A 116 -11.75 3.49 -6.70
CA GLN A 116 -11.11 2.35 -6.05
C GLN A 116 -10.15 2.76 -4.93
N MET A 117 -9.31 3.77 -5.16
CA MET A 117 -8.34 4.24 -4.16
C MET A 117 -9.02 5.10 -3.08
N TRP A 118 -10.01 5.90 -3.47
CA TRP A 118 -10.70 6.82 -2.58
C TRP A 118 -11.54 6.14 -1.52
N ARG A 119 -12.30 5.11 -1.87
CA ARG A 119 -13.18 4.47 -0.89
C ARG A 119 -12.40 3.81 0.25
N VAL A 120 -11.24 3.20 -0.05
CA VAL A 120 -10.39 2.59 0.99
C VAL A 120 -9.78 3.65 1.90
N GLU A 121 -9.31 4.77 1.35
CA GLU A 121 -8.81 5.87 2.17
C GLU A 121 -9.90 6.42 3.10
N GLN A 122 -11.12 6.60 2.59
CA GLN A 122 -12.23 7.01 3.43
C GLN A 122 -12.56 5.98 4.51
N ALA A 123 -12.46 4.69 4.21
CA ALA A 123 -12.70 3.64 5.20
C ALA A 123 -11.67 3.67 6.32
N LEU A 124 -10.37 3.75 6.00
CA LEU A 124 -9.30 3.81 7.00
C LEU A 124 -9.34 5.13 7.80
N GLU A 125 -9.65 6.25 7.15
CA GLU A 125 -9.86 7.53 7.84
C GLU A 125 -11.04 7.44 8.82
N ARG A 126 -12.13 6.79 8.42
CA ARG A 126 -13.31 6.58 9.28
C ARG A 126 -13.00 5.65 10.45
N ILE A 127 -12.39 4.49 10.20
CA ILE A 127 -12.28 3.42 11.20
C ILE A 127 -11.19 3.71 12.24
N VAL A 128 -10.04 4.26 11.81
CA VAL A 128 -8.87 4.50 12.68
C VAL A 128 -8.32 5.92 12.62
N GLY A 129 -8.87 6.79 11.76
CA GLY A 129 -8.45 8.19 11.67
C GLY A 129 -7.22 8.42 10.81
N VAL A 130 -6.79 7.49 9.95
CA VAL A 130 -5.55 7.65 9.17
C VAL A 130 -5.79 7.69 7.67
N VAL A 131 -5.00 8.50 6.96
CA VAL A 131 -4.95 8.53 5.51
C VAL A 131 -3.62 7.91 5.04
N PRO A 132 -3.63 6.72 4.40
CA PRO A 132 -2.42 6.03 3.95
C PRO A 132 -1.53 6.87 3.03
N ALA A 133 -0.21 6.86 3.29
CA ALA A 133 0.80 7.40 2.37
C ALA A 133 1.27 6.37 1.32
N TYR A 134 0.81 5.13 1.43
CA TYR A 134 1.25 4.01 0.60
C TYR A 134 0.06 3.23 0.07
N MET A 135 0.18 2.77 -1.16
CA MET A 135 -0.71 1.79 -1.75
C MET A 135 0.07 0.72 -2.49
N ARG A 136 -0.45 -0.50 -2.50
CA ARG A 136 0.03 -1.56 -3.38
C ARG A 136 -1.05 -1.81 -4.44
N PRO A 137 -0.72 -1.80 -5.73
CA PRO A 137 -1.69 -2.10 -6.77
C PRO A 137 -1.94 -3.61 -6.80
N PRO A 138 -3.20 -4.07 -6.91
CA PRO A 138 -3.53 -5.47 -7.13
C PRO A 138 -2.67 -6.10 -8.22
N TYR A 139 -2.20 -7.33 -7.98
CA TYR A 139 -1.33 -8.10 -8.87
C TYR A 139 0.05 -7.46 -9.15
N GLY A 140 0.40 -6.36 -8.47
CA GLY A 140 1.60 -5.56 -8.78
C GLY A 140 1.50 -4.79 -10.11
N ASN A 141 0.32 -4.73 -10.73
CA ASN A 141 0.13 -4.12 -12.04
C ASN A 141 -0.09 -2.61 -11.94
N TYR A 142 0.75 -1.83 -12.63
CA TYR A 142 0.59 -0.38 -12.72
C TYR A 142 0.99 0.17 -14.10
N ASN A 143 0.48 1.36 -14.41
CA ASN A 143 0.86 2.15 -15.58
C ASN A 143 0.92 3.64 -15.18
N ASP A 144 1.27 4.53 -16.11
CA ASP A 144 1.37 5.97 -15.83
C ASP A 144 0.07 6.57 -15.26
N LEU A 145 -1.10 6.03 -15.63
CA LEU A 145 -2.39 6.49 -15.13
C LEU A 145 -2.55 6.15 -13.64
N VAL A 146 -2.16 4.94 -13.23
CA VAL A 146 -2.14 4.52 -11.82
C VAL A 146 -1.15 5.35 -11.02
N LEU A 147 0.06 5.57 -11.54
CA LEU A 147 1.07 6.37 -10.85
C LEU A 147 0.67 7.85 -10.72
N GLU A 148 -0.04 8.41 -11.69
CA GLU A 148 -0.59 9.76 -11.61
C GLU A 148 -1.70 9.86 -10.56
N ALA A 149 -2.61 8.87 -10.52
CA ALA A 149 -3.66 8.80 -9.52
C ALA A 149 -3.07 8.70 -8.10
N ALA A 150 -2.09 7.82 -7.88
CA ALA A 150 -1.38 7.71 -6.61
C ALA A 150 -0.69 9.02 -6.23
N TYR A 151 -0.01 9.68 -7.17
CA TYR A 151 0.69 10.94 -6.92
C TYR A 151 -0.24 12.06 -6.44
N ILE A 152 -1.36 12.28 -7.13
CA ILE A 152 -2.32 13.34 -6.77
C ILE A 152 -2.91 13.10 -5.39
N ARG A 153 -2.98 11.83 -4.97
CA ARG A 153 -3.47 11.41 -3.66
C ARG A 153 -2.38 11.38 -2.60
N GLY A 154 -1.16 11.82 -2.89
CA GLY A 154 -0.06 11.81 -1.93
C GLY A 154 0.43 10.40 -1.56
N GLN A 155 0.13 9.40 -2.39
CA GLN A 155 0.53 8.01 -2.17
C GLN A 155 1.74 7.63 -3.03
N GLN A 156 2.62 6.81 -2.46
CA GLN A 156 3.63 6.06 -3.20
C GLN A 156 3.10 4.66 -3.53
N VAL A 157 3.58 4.10 -4.64
CA VAL A 157 3.23 2.76 -5.10
C VAL A 157 4.27 1.77 -4.58
N VAL A 158 3.81 0.72 -3.93
CA VAL A 158 4.67 -0.26 -3.26
C VAL A 158 4.55 -1.61 -3.94
N LEU A 159 5.69 -2.20 -4.29
CA LEU A 159 5.85 -3.58 -4.75
C LEU A 159 6.62 -4.37 -3.69
N TRP A 160 7.45 -5.31 -4.11
CA TRP A 160 8.25 -6.17 -3.25
C TRP A 160 9.55 -6.58 -3.96
N ASP A 161 10.58 -6.94 -3.21
CA ASP A 161 11.79 -7.61 -3.69
C ASP A 161 11.86 -9.09 -3.25
N PHE A 162 10.89 -9.52 -2.44
CA PHE A 162 10.70 -10.89 -2.00
C PHE A 162 9.22 -11.27 -2.05
N ASP A 163 8.91 -12.45 -2.59
CA ASP A 163 7.57 -13.01 -2.67
C ASP A 163 7.58 -14.37 -1.97
N SER A 164 6.70 -14.58 -0.99
CA SER A 164 6.61 -15.86 -0.27
C SER A 164 6.04 -16.98 -1.15
N GLY A 165 5.30 -16.62 -2.21
CA GLY A 165 4.60 -17.55 -3.09
C GLY A 165 3.28 -18.07 -2.52
N ASP A 166 2.82 -17.56 -1.38
CA ASP A 166 1.60 -18.03 -0.70
C ASP A 166 0.35 -17.91 -1.59
N SER A 167 0.21 -16.80 -2.32
CA SER A 167 -0.92 -16.56 -3.23
C SER A 167 -0.92 -17.42 -4.50
N VAL A 168 0.24 -17.94 -4.91
CA VAL A 168 0.39 -18.76 -6.13
C VAL A 168 0.39 -20.27 -5.85
N GLY A 169 0.06 -20.66 -4.63
CA GLY A 169 -0.13 -22.06 -4.23
C GLY A 169 1.15 -22.78 -3.81
N ALA A 170 2.17 -22.04 -3.37
CA ALA A 170 3.32 -22.65 -2.69
C ALA A 170 2.85 -23.38 -1.42
N SER A 171 3.42 -24.55 -1.17
CA SER A 171 3.28 -25.23 0.13
C SER A 171 4.00 -24.45 1.24
N VAL A 172 3.69 -24.79 2.49
CA VAL A 172 4.40 -24.25 3.67
C VAL A 172 5.91 -24.43 3.51
N GLN A 173 6.36 -25.65 3.15
CA GLN A 173 7.79 -25.95 3.02
C GLN A 173 8.46 -25.17 1.87
N GLU A 174 7.76 -24.93 0.77
CA GLU A 174 8.28 -24.12 -0.34
C GLU A 174 8.42 -22.64 0.07
N SER A 175 7.46 -22.11 0.82
CA SER A 175 7.50 -20.74 1.33
C SER A 175 8.62 -20.56 2.36
N GLU A 176 8.74 -21.48 3.33
CA GLU A 176 9.83 -21.54 4.32
C GLU A 176 11.21 -21.61 3.63
N SER A 177 11.36 -22.51 2.64
CA SER A 177 12.59 -22.63 1.83
C SER A 177 12.92 -21.34 1.06
N THR A 178 11.92 -20.58 0.65
CA THR A 178 12.10 -19.30 -0.05
C THR A 178 12.63 -18.23 0.90
N TYR A 179 12.12 -18.16 2.14
CA TYR A 179 12.67 -17.33 3.21
C TYR A 179 14.14 -17.72 3.52
N ASP A 180 14.42 -19.01 3.74
CA ASP A 180 15.77 -19.51 4.01
C ASP A 180 16.78 -19.12 2.92
N SER A 181 16.40 -19.36 1.67
CA SER A 181 17.22 -19.02 0.50
C SER A 181 17.53 -17.53 0.45
N THR A 182 16.55 -16.68 0.76
CA THR A 182 16.74 -15.22 0.78
C THR A 182 17.63 -14.80 1.94
N ILE A 183 17.40 -15.31 3.15
CA ILE A 183 18.21 -15.04 4.34
C ILE A 183 19.67 -15.42 4.12
N SER A 184 19.92 -16.57 3.47
CA SER A 184 21.27 -17.07 3.19
C SER A 184 22.10 -16.17 2.26
N GLN A 185 21.45 -15.31 1.49
CA GLN A 185 22.11 -14.31 0.63
C GLN A 185 22.58 -13.09 1.42
N HIS A 186 22.18 -12.97 2.69
CA HIS A 186 22.47 -11.83 3.57
C HIS A 186 22.16 -10.46 2.92
N PRO A 187 20.97 -10.26 2.33
CA PRO A 187 20.61 -8.94 1.80
C PRO A 187 20.62 -7.89 2.91
N SER A 188 20.89 -6.63 2.56
CA SER A 188 20.83 -5.56 3.57
C SER A 188 19.41 -5.31 4.07
N THR A 189 18.39 -5.65 3.27
CA THR A 189 16.98 -5.42 3.56
C THR A 189 16.11 -6.44 2.84
N ILE A 190 14.87 -6.63 3.30
CA ILE A 190 13.85 -7.42 2.60
C ILE A 190 12.50 -6.69 2.68
N LEU A 191 11.82 -6.50 1.55
CA LEU A 191 10.44 -6.05 1.46
C LEU A 191 9.59 -7.24 0.97
N ALA A 192 8.97 -7.93 1.92
CA ALA A 192 8.32 -9.21 1.69
C ALA A 192 6.83 -9.07 1.40
N LEU A 193 6.36 -9.63 0.28
CA LEU A 193 4.95 -9.86 -0.01
C LEU A 193 4.49 -11.18 0.63
N ASN A 194 3.38 -11.09 1.37
CA ASN A 194 2.58 -12.20 1.88
C ASN A 194 1.11 -11.77 1.83
N HIS A 195 0.21 -12.66 2.21
CA HIS A 195 -1.22 -12.43 2.27
C HIS A 195 -1.75 -12.94 3.61
N GLU A 196 -2.31 -12.06 4.45
CA GLU A 196 -2.86 -12.46 5.75
C GLU A 196 -4.12 -13.32 5.60
N THR A 197 -4.68 -13.40 4.40
CA THR A 197 -5.93 -14.11 4.09
C THR A 197 -5.77 -15.63 3.97
N TYR A 198 -4.54 -16.14 4.04
CA TYR A 198 -4.22 -17.56 3.96
C TYR A 198 -3.91 -18.13 5.34
N GLU A 199 -4.64 -19.19 5.72
CA GLU A 199 -4.48 -19.88 7.00
C GLU A 199 -3.02 -20.34 7.20
N THR A 200 -2.42 -20.96 6.18
CA THR A 200 -1.04 -21.45 6.23
C THR A 200 -0.02 -20.31 6.36
N THR A 201 -0.29 -19.14 5.78
CA THR A 201 0.56 -17.95 5.98
C THR A 201 0.51 -17.53 7.44
N ALA A 202 -0.70 -17.42 8.02
CA ALA A 202 -0.89 -16.94 9.39
C ALA A 202 -0.37 -17.90 10.47
N TYR A 203 -0.63 -19.20 10.33
CA TYR A 203 -0.37 -20.18 11.39
C TYR A 203 0.93 -20.96 11.25
N ASP A 204 1.46 -21.12 10.03
CA ASP A 204 2.65 -21.95 9.78
C ASP A 204 3.85 -21.12 9.32
N VAL A 205 3.73 -20.44 8.16
CA VAL A 205 4.87 -19.77 7.51
C VAL A 205 5.34 -18.56 8.29
N LEU A 206 4.42 -17.71 8.74
CA LEU A 206 4.80 -16.46 9.41
C LEU A 206 5.55 -16.67 10.74
N PRO A 207 5.11 -17.56 11.66
CA PRO A 207 5.89 -17.85 12.87
C PRO A 207 7.32 -18.30 12.57
N TYR A 208 7.50 -19.17 11.56
CA TYR A 208 8.82 -19.62 11.10
C TYR A 208 9.65 -18.44 10.56
N ALA A 209 9.09 -17.67 9.63
CA ALA A 209 9.77 -16.56 9.00
C ALA A 209 10.22 -15.50 10.02
N ILE A 210 9.38 -15.18 11.01
CA ILE A 210 9.74 -14.23 12.08
C ILE A 210 10.99 -14.72 12.82
N ASP A 211 11.01 -15.99 13.24
CA ASP A 211 12.10 -16.56 14.02
C ASP A 211 13.41 -16.61 13.21
N GLU A 212 13.37 -17.05 11.96
CA GLU A 212 14.57 -17.13 11.11
C GLU A 212 15.12 -15.76 10.72
N LEU A 213 14.24 -14.80 10.38
CA LEU A 213 14.67 -13.43 10.07
C LEU A 213 15.31 -12.75 11.28
N GLN A 214 14.72 -12.90 12.47
CA GLN A 214 15.30 -12.35 13.70
C GLN A 214 16.60 -13.05 14.08
N ALA A 215 16.70 -14.38 13.93
CA ALA A 215 17.92 -15.14 14.15
C ALA A 215 19.06 -14.71 13.20
N ALA A 216 18.71 -14.31 11.98
CA ALA A 216 19.63 -13.73 11.01
C ALA A 216 20.04 -12.27 11.32
N GLY A 217 19.45 -11.64 12.33
CA GLY A 217 19.81 -10.31 12.82
C GLY A 217 19.00 -9.16 12.25
N TYR A 218 17.89 -9.44 11.54
CA TYR A 218 17.00 -8.39 11.03
C TYR A 218 16.08 -7.82 12.11
N SER A 219 15.82 -6.52 12.02
CA SER A 219 14.70 -5.88 12.71
C SER A 219 13.45 -5.93 11.83
N LEU A 220 12.38 -6.52 12.35
CA LEU A 220 11.10 -6.63 11.64
C LEU A 220 10.23 -5.41 11.94
N VAL A 221 10.07 -4.55 10.94
CA VAL A 221 9.53 -3.19 11.10
C VAL A 221 8.41 -2.93 10.09
N THR A 222 7.68 -1.83 10.26
CA THR A 222 6.72 -1.37 9.25
C THR A 222 7.44 -0.94 7.96
N LEU A 223 6.71 -0.86 6.85
CA LEU A 223 7.22 -0.35 5.57
C LEU A 223 7.76 1.07 5.75
N ALA A 224 7.03 1.94 6.43
CA ALA A 224 7.43 3.32 6.65
C ALA A 224 8.75 3.41 7.44
N GLU A 225 8.91 2.59 8.48
CA GLU A 225 10.17 2.49 9.24
C GLU A 225 11.30 1.92 8.38
N CYS A 226 11.03 0.92 7.54
CA CYS A 226 12.04 0.35 6.63
C CYS A 226 12.50 1.35 5.55
N LEU A 227 11.68 2.37 5.27
CA LEU A 227 12.00 3.48 4.37
C LEU A 227 12.58 4.70 5.10
N GLY A 228 12.37 4.81 6.41
CA GLY A 228 12.67 6.02 7.19
C GLY A 228 11.72 7.19 6.91
N GLU A 229 10.46 6.88 6.57
CA GLU A 229 9.43 7.85 6.15
C GLU A 229 8.18 7.79 7.04
N SER A 230 7.17 8.63 6.75
CA SER A 230 5.90 8.66 7.50
C SER A 230 4.90 7.65 6.94
N PRO A 231 4.23 6.82 7.76
CA PRO A 231 3.25 5.83 7.28
C PRO A 231 1.99 6.45 6.69
N TYR A 232 1.65 7.67 7.13
CA TYR A 232 0.39 8.33 6.83
C TYR A 232 0.61 9.77 6.35
N GLN A 233 -0.28 10.23 5.49
CA GLN A 233 -0.36 11.64 5.08
C GLN A 233 -0.93 12.50 6.19
N SER A 234 -1.88 11.95 6.94
CA SER A 234 -2.46 12.58 8.12
C SER A 234 -2.95 11.54 9.11
N VAL A 235 -2.97 11.93 10.38
CA VAL A 235 -3.49 11.15 11.50
C VAL A 235 -4.46 12.05 12.26
N GLY A 236 -5.70 11.61 12.38
CA GLY A 236 -6.81 12.26 13.04
C GLY A 236 -7.44 11.35 14.10
N SER A 237 -8.75 11.49 14.28
CA SER A 237 -9.52 10.66 15.20
C SER A 237 -10.47 9.76 14.41
N PRO A 238 -10.70 8.51 14.86
CA PRO A 238 -11.71 7.65 14.28
C PRO A 238 -13.09 8.29 14.41
N GLN A 239 -13.95 8.00 13.44
CA GLN A 239 -15.31 8.49 13.36
C GLN A 239 -16.27 7.50 14.03
N VAL A 240 -17.45 7.97 14.41
CA VAL A 240 -18.52 7.09 14.90
C VAL A 240 -19.18 6.43 13.70
N ASN A 241 -19.31 5.10 13.70
CA ASN A 241 -20.08 4.41 12.67
C ASN A 241 -21.55 4.86 12.75
N ASP A 242 -22.01 5.57 11.72
CA ASP A 242 -23.36 6.14 11.59
C ASP A 242 -24.17 5.47 10.47
N GLY A 243 -23.80 4.24 10.10
CA GLY A 243 -24.44 3.46 9.05
C GLY A 243 -23.54 3.28 7.82
N TRP A 244 -22.24 3.07 8.02
CA TRP A 244 -21.31 2.79 6.93
C TRP A 244 -21.65 1.45 6.27
N THR A 245 -21.63 1.44 4.95
CA THR A 245 -21.80 0.22 4.17
C THR A 245 -20.87 0.25 2.97
N CYS A 246 -20.54 -0.95 2.49
CA CYS A 246 -20.22 -1.16 1.09
C CYS A 246 -21.53 -1.08 0.26
#